data_AF-A0A8H6QYU9-F1
#
_entry.id   AF-A0A8H6QYU9-F1
#
_cell.length_a   1.000
_cell.length_b   1.000
_cell.length_c   1.000
_cell.angle_alpha   90.00
_cell.angle_beta   90.00
_cell.angle_gamma   90.00
#
_symmetry.space_group_name_H-M   'P 1'
#
loop_
_entity.id
_entity.type
_entity.pdbx_description
1 polymer ?
#
loop_
_entity_poly.entity_id
_entity_poly.type
_entity_poly.pdbx_seq_one_letter_code
_entity_poly.pdbx_strand_id
1 'polypeptide(L)'
;MDAPIHTILVREASAHPVQATLLAVFLCLTTTFLVIRQVFTPIGKRRVPGKQWKLPPGSSSLPILGNLLDLKSARSDPDFEWLTSLTKYGEMTTVHLGSKTWIFLNSQRVVSEIIAKRGSITNGRSPMPVASGIVNRHGRSLILPPAGWTEKRRVMHSLLMVHRIALGECLAKTNNELADLQDVVTHFLDSIGSSMVDWFPELDALPRWLQPWRRHWEKLGQWNYEVYRSWWVPVFQKARAEVDRICGTDKEKLRLPVLDDMDQMPYTCAIIKKLLRWRPIFPLTPDHGLTSDLEIEGYHIPAGVGFVINEIPVCSECENPDVFKPERWLDGHEADVAHGLWQFGGGRRICVGYRLAQRGLFINLACLVFCYDYGASGPIDSRRLNHHSTEEPFPVKVTPRSKQHAQLIIEEASITRRGPRGIKYRLE
;
A
#
# COMPACT_ATOMS: atom_id res chain seq x y z
N MET A 1 49.66 -16.89 44.60
CA MET A 1 48.33 -16.25 44.51
C MET A 1 48.47 -15.10 43.57
N ASP A 2 47.92 -15.22 42.36
CA ASP A 2 48.01 -14.15 41.37
C ASP A 2 47.12 -12.98 41.79
N ALA A 3 47.61 -11.75 41.60
CA ALA A 3 46.82 -10.58 41.89
C ALA A 3 45.59 -10.53 40.96
N PRO A 4 44.42 -10.08 41.43
CA PRO A 4 43.24 -9.95 40.57
C PRO A 4 43.56 -9.11 39.33
N ILE A 5 43.11 -9.55 38.15
CA ILE A 5 43.41 -8.90 36.86
C ILE A 5 43.09 -7.39 36.91
N HIS A 6 42.00 -7.01 37.58
CA HIS A 6 41.65 -5.60 37.85
C HIS A 6 42.77 -4.82 38.58
N THR A 7 43.36 -5.39 39.63
CA THR A 7 44.44 -4.75 40.41
C THR A 7 45.72 -4.58 39.58
N ILE A 8 46.02 -5.52 38.68
CA ILE A 8 47.13 -5.41 37.74
C ILE A 8 46.85 -4.29 36.72
N LEU A 9 45.66 -4.28 36.12
CA LEU A 9 45.26 -3.26 35.14
C LEU A 9 45.24 -1.84 35.74
N VAL A 10 44.75 -1.65 36.96
CA VAL A 10 44.75 -0.35 37.65
C VAL A 10 46.17 0.12 37.95
N ARG A 11 47.09 -0.78 38.33
CA ARG A 11 48.50 -0.44 38.55
C ARG A 11 49.18 0.02 37.26
N GLU A 12 49.04 -0.73 36.17
CA GLU A 12 49.64 -0.37 34.88
C GLU A 12 49.02 0.89 34.27
N ALA A 13 47.69 1.07 34.38
CA ALA A 13 47.02 2.30 33.95
C ALA A 13 47.51 3.54 34.73
N SER A 14 47.91 3.35 36.00
CA SER A 14 48.47 4.41 36.85
C SER A 14 49.95 4.68 36.55
N ALA A 15 50.71 3.68 36.09
CA ALA A 15 52.10 3.82 35.64
C ALA A 15 52.22 4.50 34.27
N HIS A 16 51.27 4.23 33.36
CA HIS A 16 51.28 4.71 31.98
C HIS A 16 49.96 5.40 31.56
N PRO A 17 49.57 6.51 32.23
CA PRO A 17 48.24 7.11 32.09
C PRO A 17 47.91 7.61 30.67
N VAL A 18 48.91 8.10 29.92
CA VAL A 18 48.72 8.53 28.53
C VAL A 18 48.43 7.33 27.63
N GLN A 19 49.18 6.22 27.78
CA GLN A 19 48.96 5.00 26.99
C GLN A 19 47.62 4.33 27.34
N ALA A 20 47.27 4.29 28.64
CA ALA A 20 45.97 3.79 29.09
C ALA A 20 44.80 4.63 28.54
N THR A 21 44.95 5.96 28.51
CA THR A 21 43.94 6.87 27.93
C THR A 21 43.81 6.66 26.42
N LEU A 22 44.92 6.56 25.68
CA LEU A 22 44.91 6.29 24.24
C LEU A 22 44.28 4.93 23.92
N LEU A 23 44.59 3.89 24.71
CA LEU A 23 43.98 2.56 24.59
C LEU A 23 42.48 2.59 24.87
N ALA A 24 42.04 3.29 25.92
CA ALA A 24 40.63 3.46 26.25
C ALA A 24 39.87 4.21 25.14
N VAL A 25 40.43 5.29 24.60
CA VAL A 25 39.85 6.03 23.46
C VAL A 25 39.79 5.13 22.22
N PHE A 26 40.85 4.38 21.91
CA PHE A 26 40.87 3.44 20.79
C PHE A 26 39.79 2.35 20.95
N LEU A 27 39.67 1.73 22.12
CA LEU A 27 38.65 0.71 22.40
C LEU A 27 37.23 1.30 22.31
N CYS A 28 37.00 2.51 22.80
CA CYS A 28 35.71 3.21 22.67
C CYS A 28 35.38 3.52 21.20
N LEU A 29 36.34 4.01 20.41
CA LEU A 29 36.16 4.28 18.98
C LEU A 29 35.92 2.99 18.18
N THR A 30 36.69 1.93 18.44
CA THR A 30 36.51 0.62 17.80
C THR A 30 35.15 0.01 18.16
N THR A 31 34.74 0.07 19.43
CA THR A 31 33.43 -0.44 19.88
C THR A 31 32.30 0.36 19.22
N THR A 32 32.42 1.69 19.18
CA THR A 32 31.45 2.58 18.51
C THR A 32 31.35 2.27 17.02
N PHE A 33 32.48 2.10 16.32
CA PHE A 33 32.53 1.71 14.91
C PHE A 33 31.88 0.34 14.68
N LEU A 34 32.13 -0.65 15.54
CA LEU A 34 31.52 -1.98 15.45
C LEU A 34 30.00 -1.94 15.69
N VAL A 35 29.53 -1.13 16.65
CA VAL A 35 28.09 -0.92 16.90
C VAL A 35 27.43 -0.22 15.71
N ILE A 36 28.00 0.88 15.21
CA ILE A 36 27.54 1.58 13.99
C ILE A 36 27.47 0.60 12.82
N ARG A 37 28.56 -0.15 12.57
CA ARG A 37 28.62 -1.18 11.52
C ARG A 37 27.52 -2.23 11.68
N GLN A 38 27.25 -2.72 12.89
CA GLN A 38 26.20 -3.72 13.15
C GLN A 38 24.79 -3.14 12.95
N VAL A 39 24.56 -1.87 13.30
CA VAL A 39 23.28 -1.16 13.07
C VAL A 39 23.04 -0.96 11.57
N PHE A 40 24.02 -0.48 10.81
CA PHE A 40 23.89 -0.29 9.36
C PHE A 40 24.01 -1.59 8.54
N THR A 41 24.52 -2.68 9.12
CA THR A 41 24.50 -4.00 8.48
C THR A 41 23.05 -4.48 8.29
N PRO A 42 22.67 -4.97 7.09
CA PRO A 42 21.33 -5.51 6.83
C PRO A 42 20.94 -6.58 7.84
N ILE A 43 19.70 -6.55 8.37
CA ILE A 43 19.21 -7.48 9.41
C ILE A 43 19.60 -8.94 9.12
N GLY A 44 19.37 -9.43 7.90
CA GLY A 44 19.70 -10.81 7.51
C GLY A 44 21.20 -11.15 7.41
N LYS A 45 22.08 -10.15 7.53
CA LYS A 45 23.56 -10.28 7.53
C LYS A 45 24.17 -9.97 8.91
N ARG A 46 23.37 -9.57 9.92
CA ARG A 46 23.85 -9.27 11.28
C ARG A 46 24.26 -10.56 11.99
N ARG A 47 25.48 -10.57 12.55
CA ARG A 47 25.95 -11.68 13.40
C ARG A 47 25.25 -11.63 14.74
N VAL A 48 24.73 -12.78 15.19
CA VAL A 48 24.09 -12.97 16.51
C VAL A 48 24.70 -14.23 17.14
N PRO A 49 25.23 -14.18 18.37
CA PRO A 49 25.78 -15.37 19.03
C PRO A 49 24.76 -16.51 19.10
N GLY A 50 25.19 -17.72 18.77
CA GLY A 50 24.33 -18.92 18.80
C GLY A 50 23.26 -19.02 17.69
N LYS A 51 23.20 -18.10 16.72
CA LYS A 51 22.26 -18.19 15.59
C LYS A 51 22.97 -18.06 14.23
N GLN A 52 22.66 -18.98 13.32
CA GLN A 52 23.14 -18.96 11.94
C GLN A 52 21.98 -18.74 10.98
N TRP A 53 21.93 -17.56 10.36
CA TRP A 53 20.91 -17.23 9.37
C TRP A 53 21.23 -17.88 8.02
N LYS A 54 20.20 -18.38 7.35
CA LYS A 54 20.28 -18.94 5.99
C LYS A 54 19.08 -18.44 5.21
N LEU A 55 19.29 -17.43 4.37
CA LEU A 55 18.24 -16.77 3.60
C LEU A 55 18.09 -17.40 2.20
N PRO A 56 16.98 -17.15 1.50
CA PRO A 56 16.86 -17.42 0.07
C PRO A 56 17.97 -16.74 -0.75
N PRO A 57 18.29 -17.24 -1.96
CA PRO A 57 19.22 -16.59 -2.89
C PRO A 57 18.81 -15.13 -3.16
N GLY A 58 19.75 -14.27 -3.54
CA GLY A 58 19.50 -12.83 -3.55
C GLY A 58 20.29 -12.05 -4.59
N SER A 59 19.84 -10.83 -4.84
CA SER A 59 20.46 -9.90 -5.77
C SER A 59 21.85 -9.46 -5.30
N SER A 60 22.80 -9.34 -6.23
CA SER A 60 24.03 -8.58 -6.03
C SER A 60 23.67 -7.18 -5.53
N SER A 61 24.32 -6.72 -4.46
CA SER A 61 23.88 -5.55 -3.68
C SER A 61 25.07 -4.67 -3.32
N LEU A 62 24.98 -3.35 -3.50
CA LEU A 62 26.07 -2.43 -3.16
C LEU A 62 26.41 -2.47 -1.66
N PRO A 63 27.66 -2.20 -1.26
CA PRO A 63 28.01 -2.00 0.15
C PRO A 63 27.16 -0.89 0.78
N ILE A 64 26.67 -1.14 2.00
CA ILE A 64 25.82 -0.25 2.81
C ILE A 64 24.43 0.02 2.18
N LEU A 65 24.34 0.54 0.96
CA LEU A 65 23.08 0.89 0.30
C LEU A 65 22.27 -0.33 -0.15
N GLY A 66 22.92 -1.45 -0.47
CA GLY A 66 22.26 -2.62 -1.03
C GLY A 66 21.71 -2.35 -2.44
N ASN A 67 20.40 -2.54 -2.60
CA ASN A 67 19.65 -2.41 -3.85
C ASN A 67 18.67 -1.21 -3.84
N LEU A 68 18.95 -0.19 -3.02
CA LEU A 68 18.08 1.00 -2.90
C LEU A 68 17.95 1.79 -4.21
N LEU A 69 19.00 1.84 -5.02
CA LEU A 69 18.98 2.51 -6.32
C LEU A 69 18.12 1.72 -7.32
N ASP A 70 18.25 0.39 -7.32
CA ASP A 70 17.48 -0.49 -8.19
C ASP A 70 15.98 -0.47 -7.84
N LEU A 71 15.64 -0.47 -6.55
CA LEU A 71 14.25 -0.31 -6.10
C LEU A 71 13.69 1.08 -6.44
N LYS A 72 14.54 2.12 -6.52
CA LYS A 72 14.11 3.46 -6.94
C LYS A 72 13.85 3.51 -8.45
N SER A 73 14.75 2.98 -9.28
CA SER A 73 14.54 2.94 -10.74
C SER A 73 13.34 2.05 -11.10
N ALA A 74 13.15 0.92 -10.41
CA ALA A 74 12.01 0.01 -10.60
C ALA A 74 10.63 0.59 -10.28
N ARG A 75 10.54 1.78 -9.65
CA ARG A 75 9.27 2.53 -9.51
C ARG A 75 8.97 3.43 -10.71
N SER A 76 9.98 3.83 -11.48
CA SER A 76 9.88 4.65 -12.69
C SER A 76 10.00 3.86 -13.99
N ASP A 77 10.35 2.58 -13.88
CA ASP A 77 10.47 1.62 -14.96
C ASP A 77 9.08 1.13 -15.40
N PRO A 78 8.62 1.42 -16.64
CA PRO A 78 7.29 1.03 -17.11
C PRO A 78 7.18 -0.45 -17.51
N ASP A 79 8.31 -1.13 -17.71
CA ASP A 79 8.37 -2.53 -18.13
C ASP A 79 8.77 -3.46 -16.96
N PHE A 80 9.11 -2.87 -15.79
CA PHE A 80 9.43 -3.54 -14.52
C PHE A 80 10.52 -4.63 -14.65
N GLU A 81 11.55 -4.36 -15.46
CA GLU A 81 12.63 -5.31 -15.77
C GLU A 81 13.33 -5.79 -14.50
N TRP A 82 13.65 -4.89 -13.57
CA TRP A 82 14.38 -5.28 -12.35
C TRP A 82 13.56 -6.23 -11.47
N LEU A 83 12.28 -5.92 -11.23
CA LEU A 83 11.35 -6.75 -10.45
C LEU A 83 11.13 -8.12 -11.10
N THR A 84 10.97 -8.14 -12.42
CA THR A 84 10.89 -9.37 -13.22
C THR A 84 12.19 -10.18 -13.09
N SER A 85 13.34 -9.51 -13.11
CA SER A 85 14.65 -10.16 -12.99
C SER A 85 14.91 -10.80 -11.63
N LEU A 86 14.12 -10.50 -10.58
CA LEU A 86 14.25 -11.16 -9.28
C LEU A 86 13.87 -12.65 -9.35
N THR A 87 13.05 -13.05 -10.32
CA THR A 87 12.62 -14.47 -10.53
C THR A 87 13.79 -15.43 -10.79
N LYS A 88 14.90 -14.96 -11.37
CA LYS A 88 16.08 -15.79 -11.68
C LYS A 88 16.79 -16.37 -10.44
N TYR A 89 16.43 -15.89 -9.24
CA TYR A 89 16.92 -16.39 -7.95
C TYR A 89 15.98 -17.43 -7.32
N GLY A 90 14.82 -17.71 -7.95
CA GLY A 90 13.80 -18.65 -7.49
C GLY A 90 12.50 -17.97 -7.05
N GLU A 91 11.63 -18.73 -6.38
CA GLU A 91 10.34 -18.23 -5.89
C GLU A 91 10.49 -17.20 -4.74
N MET A 92 11.60 -17.21 -4.03
CA MET A 92 11.94 -16.26 -2.97
C MET A 92 13.29 -15.60 -3.23
N THR A 93 13.33 -14.27 -3.25
CA THR A 93 14.55 -13.51 -3.57
C THR A 93 14.91 -12.53 -2.45
N THR A 94 16.07 -12.72 -1.83
CA THR A 94 16.60 -11.80 -0.81
C THR A 94 17.15 -10.52 -1.45
N VAL A 95 16.70 -9.37 -0.94
CA VAL A 95 17.12 -8.03 -1.37
C VAL A 95 17.46 -7.22 -0.12
N HIS A 96 18.56 -6.44 -0.16
CA HIS A 96 18.96 -5.58 0.96
C HIS A 96 18.70 -4.11 0.61
N LEU A 97 18.17 -3.34 1.56
CA LEU A 97 17.71 -1.97 1.33
C LEU A 97 18.20 -1.11 2.49
N GLY A 98 19.43 -0.60 2.39
CA GLY A 98 20.16 -0.10 3.55
C GLY A 98 20.31 -1.20 4.60
N SER A 99 20.00 -0.89 5.86
CA SER A 99 19.97 -1.84 6.97
C SER A 99 18.75 -2.79 6.97
N LYS A 100 17.77 -2.60 6.07
CA LYS A 100 16.62 -3.51 5.92
C LYS A 100 16.99 -4.71 5.06
N THR A 101 16.30 -5.82 5.27
CA THR A 101 16.38 -7.01 4.41
C THR A 101 14.96 -7.41 4.08
N TRP A 102 14.62 -7.44 2.79
CA TRP A 102 13.34 -7.89 2.27
C TRP A 102 13.53 -9.19 1.50
N ILE A 103 12.48 -10.03 1.50
CA ILE A 103 12.40 -11.22 0.66
C ILE A 103 11.20 -11.02 -0.27
N PHE A 104 11.48 -10.90 -1.57
CA PHE A 104 10.47 -10.81 -2.61
C PHE A 104 9.90 -12.20 -2.87
N LEU A 105 8.58 -12.29 -2.89
CA LEU A 105 7.79 -13.50 -3.13
C LEU A 105 7.29 -13.47 -4.57
N ASN A 106 7.85 -14.33 -5.41
CA ASN A 106 7.71 -14.29 -6.86
C ASN A 106 6.67 -15.28 -7.41
N SER A 107 6.15 -16.20 -6.58
CA SER A 107 5.07 -17.14 -6.94
C SER A 107 3.91 -17.12 -5.96
N GLN A 108 2.70 -17.37 -6.46
CA GLN A 108 1.47 -17.55 -5.69
C GLN A 108 1.63 -18.63 -4.61
N ARG A 109 2.45 -19.66 -4.87
CA ARG A 109 2.78 -20.72 -3.90
C ARG A 109 3.39 -20.14 -2.63
N VAL A 110 4.49 -19.40 -2.73
CA VAL A 110 5.18 -18.85 -1.55
C VAL A 110 4.41 -17.69 -0.92
N VAL A 111 3.64 -16.93 -1.72
CA VAL A 111 2.72 -15.91 -1.19
C VAL A 111 1.64 -16.56 -0.30
N SER A 112 1.00 -17.64 -0.75
CA SER A 112 0.03 -18.39 0.05
C SER A 112 0.67 -18.96 1.33
N GLU A 113 1.86 -19.58 1.20
CA GLU A 113 2.59 -20.20 2.30
C GLU A 113 3.02 -19.20 3.39
N ILE A 114 3.48 -18.01 2.99
CA ILE A 114 4.09 -17.03 3.91
C ILE A 114 3.11 -15.94 4.35
N ILE A 115 2.24 -15.44 3.46
CA ILE A 115 1.34 -14.32 3.75
C ILE A 115 -0.01 -14.81 4.27
N ALA A 116 -0.60 -15.84 3.64
CA ALA A 116 -1.89 -16.38 4.09
C ALA A 116 -1.73 -17.31 5.29
N LYS A 117 -1.00 -18.44 5.15
CA LYS A 117 -0.89 -19.46 6.21
C LYS A 117 -0.13 -18.96 7.45
N ARG A 118 0.96 -18.21 7.27
CA ARG A 118 1.80 -17.66 8.36
C ARG A 118 1.46 -16.22 8.77
N GLY A 119 0.28 -15.72 8.40
CA GLY A 119 -0.19 -14.37 8.69
C GLY A 119 -0.24 -13.98 10.19
N SER A 120 -0.07 -14.93 11.11
CA SER A 120 0.14 -14.69 12.55
C SER A 120 1.49 -14.06 12.90
N ILE A 121 2.53 -14.34 12.11
CA ILE A 121 3.91 -13.86 12.31
C ILE A 121 4.38 -12.92 11.18
N THR A 122 3.74 -12.95 10.01
CA THR A 122 4.01 -12.05 8.86
C THR A 122 3.04 -10.86 8.80
N ASN A 123 2.62 -10.34 9.96
CA ASN A 123 1.76 -9.14 10.07
C ASN A 123 2.45 -7.90 10.64
N GLY A 124 3.77 -7.92 10.82
CA GLY A 124 4.55 -6.71 11.07
C GLY A 124 4.63 -5.80 9.84
N ARG A 125 5.30 -4.65 10.02
CA ARG A 125 5.71 -3.70 8.98
C ARG A 125 7.12 -3.22 9.34
N SER A 126 8.01 -3.01 8.38
CA SER A 126 9.28 -2.35 8.64
C SER A 126 9.02 -0.91 9.16
N PRO A 127 9.87 -0.37 10.05
CA PRO A 127 9.78 1.04 10.43
C PRO A 127 9.88 1.97 9.21
N MET A 128 8.91 2.88 9.07
CA MET A 128 8.84 3.89 8.00
C MET A 128 8.61 5.27 8.65
N PRO A 129 9.67 5.96 9.10
CA PRO A 129 9.52 7.12 9.98
C PRO A 129 8.85 8.34 9.30
N VAL A 130 9.17 8.66 8.04
CA VAL A 130 8.49 9.78 7.36
C VAL A 130 7.06 9.36 6.99
N ALA A 131 6.91 8.25 6.26
CA ALA A 131 5.60 7.80 5.77
C ALA A 131 4.60 7.47 6.88
N SER A 132 5.01 6.79 7.97
CA SER A 132 4.11 6.46 9.08
C SER A 132 4.06 7.53 10.16
N GLY A 133 5.18 8.20 10.45
CA GLY A 133 5.29 9.15 11.57
C GLY A 133 4.97 10.58 11.14
N ILE A 134 5.78 11.14 10.24
CA ILE A 134 5.70 12.57 9.88
C ILE A 134 4.46 12.87 9.03
N VAL A 135 4.31 12.20 7.88
CA VAL A 135 3.23 12.45 6.91
C VAL A 135 1.88 12.00 7.46
N ASN A 136 1.86 10.82 8.07
CA ASN A 136 0.63 10.12 8.45
C ASN A 136 0.24 10.32 9.92
N ARG A 137 1.13 10.82 10.79
CA ARG A 137 0.92 10.91 12.26
C ARG A 137 0.36 9.62 12.88
N HIS A 138 0.80 8.47 12.36
CA HIS A 138 0.32 7.13 12.68
C HIS A 138 -1.20 6.91 12.50
N GLY A 139 -1.87 7.68 11.64
CA GLY A 139 -3.31 7.61 11.36
C GLY A 139 -3.72 6.40 10.51
N ARG A 140 -3.34 6.40 9.22
CA ARG A 140 -3.63 5.31 8.24
C ARG A 140 -2.95 4.02 8.69
N SER A 141 -3.74 2.94 8.84
CA SER A 141 -3.26 1.68 9.41
C SER A 141 -2.39 0.80 8.47
N LEU A 142 -2.35 1.10 7.17
CA LEU A 142 -1.67 0.30 6.13
C LEU A 142 -0.23 -0.09 6.49
N ILE A 143 0.51 0.89 7.00
CA ILE A 143 1.95 0.83 7.32
C ILE A 143 2.25 0.83 8.83
N LEU A 144 1.23 0.76 9.70
CA LEU A 144 1.45 0.70 11.15
C LEU A 144 2.06 -0.64 11.58
N PRO A 145 2.96 -0.66 12.60
CA PRO A 145 3.33 -1.89 13.28
C PRO A 145 2.11 -2.53 13.99
N PRO A 146 2.16 -3.80 14.43
CA PRO A 146 1.02 -4.47 15.06
C PRO A 146 0.46 -3.73 16.29
N ALA A 147 1.35 -3.11 17.08
CA ALA A 147 0.98 -2.21 18.16
C ALA A 147 0.20 -0.99 17.63
N GLY A 148 -1.07 -0.85 18.03
CA GLY A 148 -1.96 0.21 17.56
C GLY A 148 -2.57 -0.01 16.16
N TRP A 149 -2.18 -1.06 15.43
CA TRP A 149 -2.81 -1.43 14.16
C TRP A 149 -4.19 -2.05 14.37
N THR A 150 -4.32 -3.06 15.25
CA THR A 150 -5.51 -3.92 15.34
C THR A 150 -6.80 -3.14 15.58
N GLU A 151 -6.79 -2.13 16.46
CA GLU A 151 -7.99 -1.34 16.78
C GLU A 151 -8.38 -0.43 15.61
N LYS A 152 -7.42 0.36 15.10
CA LYS A 152 -7.62 1.21 13.91
C LYS A 152 -8.06 0.39 12.70
N ARG A 153 -7.56 -0.84 12.57
CA ARG A 153 -7.95 -1.80 11.53
C ARG A 153 -9.38 -2.30 11.72
N ARG A 154 -9.80 -2.65 12.94
CA ARG A 154 -11.17 -3.07 13.25
C ARG A 154 -12.16 -1.94 12.97
N VAL A 155 -11.92 -0.76 13.54
CA VAL A 155 -12.74 0.44 13.35
C VAL A 155 -12.84 0.80 11.87
N MET A 156 -11.73 0.86 11.14
CA MET A 156 -11.74 1.19 9.72
C MET A 156 -12.38 0.11 8.85
N HIS A 157 -12.27 -1.18 9.19
CA HIS A 157 -13.00 -2.25 8.49
C HIS A 157 -14.52 -2.14 8.73
N SER A 158 -14.95 -1.91 9.97
CA SER A 158 -16.35 -1.65 10.31
C SER A 158 -16.88 -0.41 9.57
N LEU A 159 -16.14 0.70 9.60
CA LEU A 159 -16.49 1.92 8.86
C LEU A 159 -16.54 1.71 7.35
N LEU A 160 -15.67 0.89 6.75
CA LEU A 160 -15.64 0.63 5.31
C LEU A 160 -16.73 -0.35 4.86
N MET A 161 -17.14 -1.31 5.71
CA MET A 161 -18.31 -2.14 5.48
C MET A 161 -19.61 -1.33 5.60
N VAL A 162 -19.71 -0.47 6.63
CA VAL A 162 -20.84 0.45 6.81
C VAL A 162 -20.88 1.53 5.72
N HIS A 163 -19.74 2.00 5.21
CA HIS A 163 -19.63 3.02 4.15
C HIS A 163 -20.42 2.70 2.87
N ARG A 164 -20.72 1.43 2.60
CA ARG A 164 -21.55 1.04 1.45
C ARG A 164 -22.80 0.23 1.80
N ILE A 165 -23.18 0.28 3.08
CA ILE A 165 -24.53 -0.04 3.56
C ILE A 165 -25.30 1.25 3.88
N ALA A 166 -24.61 2.34 4.24
CA ALA A 166 -25.21 3.53 4.87
C ALA A 166 -24.77 4.90 4.29
N LEU A 167 -24.30 4.98 3.03
CA LEU A 167 -23.97 6.28 2.38
C LEU A 167 -24.58 6.51 0.99
N GLY A 168 -24.89 5.46 0.22
CA GLY A 168 -25.75 5.50 -0.99
C GLY A 168 -25.31 6.33 -2.22
N GLU A 169 -24.49 7.37 -2.07
CA GLU A 169 -24.27 8.42 -3.07
C GLU A 169 -22.79 8.59 -3.47
N CYS A 170 -22.55 9.24 -4.62
CA CYS A 170 -21.21 9.51 -5.14
C CYS A 170 -20.60 10.82 -4.59
N LEU A 171 -19.30 11.02 -4.77
CA LEU A 171 -18.57 12.21 -4.33
C LEU A 171 -19.03 13.48 -5.07
N ALA A 172 -20.04 14.15 -4.54
CA ALA A 172 -20.48 15.48 -4.96
C ALA A 172 -19.42 16.53 -4.57
N LYS A 173 -18.40 16.64 -5.41
CA LYS A 173 -17.21 17.50 -5.24
C LYS A 173 -16.97 18.30 -6.51
N THR A 174 -16.48 19.53 -6.35
CA THR A 174 -15.92 20.28 -7.48
C THR A 174 -14.67 19.60 -8.02
N ASN A 175 -14.29 19.86 -9.28
CA ASN A 175 -13.07 19.31 -9.87
C ASN A 175 -11.82 19.66 -9.02
N ASN A 176 -11.80 20.84 -8.40
CA ASN A 176 -10.73 21.26 -7.50
C ASN A 176 -10.70 20.41 -6.22
N GLU A 177 -11.84 20.16 -5.56
CA GLU A 177 -11.89 19.29 -4.38
C GLU A 177 -11.60 17.81 -4.69
N LEU A 178 -11.85 17.36 -5.92
CA LEU A 178 -11.43 16.04 -6.40
C LEU A 178 -9.91 16.00 -6.65
N ALA A 179 -9.34 17.07 -7.23
CA ALA A 179 -7.90 17.23 -7.36
C ALA A 179 -7.22 17.29 -6.00
N ASP A 180 -7.70 18.12 -5.05
CA ASP A 180 -7.20 18.18 -3.66
C ASP A 180 -7.21 16.79 -2.99
N LEU A 181 -8.29 16.01 -3.18
CA LEU A 181 -8.42 14.65 -2.66
C LEU A 181 -7.43 13.68 -3.33
N GLN A 182 -7.25 13.80 -4.64
CA GLN A 182 -6.32 13.00 -5.43
C GLN A 182 -4.88 13.35 -5.04
N ASP A 183 -4.50 14.61 -4.95
CA ASP A 183 -3.17 15.10 -4.55
C ASP A 183 -2.84 14.70 -3.11
N VAL A 184 -3.80 14.75 -2.17
CA VAL A 184 -3.60 14.25 -0.79
C VAL A 184 -3.38 12.73 -0.74
N VAL A 185 -3.87 11.96 -1.73
CA VAL A 185 -3.60 10.52 -1.87
C VAL A 185 -2.28 10.27 -2.60
N THR A 186 -2.03 10.95 -3.71
CA THR A 186 -0.83 10.88 -4.54
C THR A 186 0.40 11.31 -3.73
N HIS A 187 0.40 12.51 -3.14
CA HIS A 187 1.48 12.94 -2.23
C HIS A 187 1.65 12.02 -1.01
N PHE A 188 0.58 11.41 -0.49
CA PHE A 188 0.75 10.39 0.56
C PHE A 188 1.52 9.17 0.04
N LEU A 189 1.22 8.67 -1.16
CA LEU A 189 1.91 7.52 -1.78
C LEU A 189 3.35 7.88 -2.19
N ASP A 190 3.55 9.04 -2.81
CA ASP A 190 4.87 9.55 -3.23
C ASP A 190 5.79 9.85 -2.05
N SER A 191 5.23 10.22 -0.89
CA SER A 191 6.00 10.43 0.34
C SER A 191 6.63 9.14 0.90
N ILE A 192 6.25 7.94 0.40
CA ILE A 192 6.72 6.66 0.93
C ILE A 192 8.15 6.35 0.44
N GLY A 193 9.12 6.91 1.15
CA GLY A 193 10.56 6.68 0.96
C GLY A 193 11.29 7.71 0.09
N SER A 194 10.66 8.86 -0.20
CA SER A 194 11.22 9.92 -1.07
C SER A 194 12.03 10.99 -0.33
N SER A 195 11.93 11.06 1.00
CA SER A 195 12.66 12.05 1.81
C SER A 195 14.04 11.56 2.21
N MET A 196 15.04 12.45 2.20
CA MET A 196 16.36 12.17 2.77
C MET A 196 16.31 11.92 4.30
N VAL A 197 15.25 12.37 4.98
CA VAL A 197 15.06 12.21 6.43
C VAL A 197 14.55 10.81 6.81
N ASP A 198 14.03 10.00 5.87
CA ASP A 198 13.72 8.57 6.14
C ASP A 198 14.97 7.75 6.54
N TRP A 199 16.16 8.26 6.20
CA TRP A 199 17.45 7.59 6.35
C TRP A 199 18.23 8.01 7.59
N PHE A 200 17.77 9.05 8.31
CA PHE A 200 18.41 9.62 9.50
C PHE A 200 17.38 9.92 10.61
N PRO A 201 16.69 8.89 11.15
CA PRO A 201 15.64 9.05 12.16
C PRO A 201 16.13 9.66 13.49
N GLU A 202 17.44 9.67 13.74
CA GLU A 202 18.09 10.26 14.91
C GLU A 202 17.81 11.78 15.05
N LEU A 203 17.46 12.47 13.96
CA LEU A 203 17.22 13.91 13.94
C LEU A 203 15.94 14.36 14.69
N ASP A 204 14.96 13.48 14.93
CA ASP A 204 13.79 13.84 15.79
C ASP A 204 14.11 13.78 17.29
N ALA A 205 15.24 13.17 17.69
CA ALA A 205 15.73 13.24 19.06
C ALA A 205 16.37 14.61 19.40
N LEU A 206 16.59 15.48 18.40
CA LEU A 206 17.09 16.83 18.63
C LEU A 206 16.07 17.69 19.40
N PRO A 207 16.51 18.47 20.41
CA PRO A 207 15.66 19.46 21.08
C PRO A 207 14.89 20.35 20.10
N ARG A 208 13.62 20.68 20.41
CA ARG A 208 12.69 21.36 19.47
C ARG A 208 13.22 22.64 18.80
N TRP A 209 14.15 23.36 19.42
CA TRP A 209 14.77 24.57 18.86
C TRP A 209 15.76 24.29 17.71
N LEU A 210 16.26 23.05 17.59
CA LEU A 210 17.04 22.55 16.46
C LEU A 210 16.19 21.92 15.34
N GLN A 211 14.86 21.97 15.45
CA GLN A 211 13.93 21.39 14.46
C GLN A 211 13.15 22.48 13.68
N PRO A 212 13.78 23.33 12.85
CA PRO A 212 13.09 24.42 12.15
C PRO A 212 11.93 23.96 11.24
N TRP A 213 12.01 22.74 10.71
CA TRP A 213 10.93 22.09 9.94
C TRP A 213 9.66 21.83 10.75
N ARG A 214 9.77 21.58 12.07
CA ARG A 214 8.66 21.09 12.92
C ARG A 214 7.44 22.01 12.89
N ARG A 215 7.63 23.34 12.93
CA ARG A 215 6.52 24.32 12.95
C ARG A 215 5.60 24.24 11.73
N HIS A 216 6.14 23.94 10.55
CA HIS A 216 5.36 23.79 9.32
C HIS A 216 4.44 22.56 9.41
N TRP A 217 5.03 21.40 9.73
CA TRP A 217 4.32 20.13 9.83
C TRP A 217 3.35 20.05 11.02
N GLU A 218 3.65 20.75 12.13
CA GLU A 218 2.74 20.87 13.28
C GLU A 218 1.44 21.58 12.89
N LYS A 219 1.52 22.73 12.21
CA LYS A 219 0.38 23.53 11.75
C LYS A 219 -0.54 22.74 10.80
N LEU A 220 0.04 22.05 9.80
CA LEU A 220 -0.70 21.31 8.78
C LEU A 220 -1.63 20.23 9.37
N GLY A 221 -1.18 19.52 10.41
CA GLY A 221 -1.98 18.44 11.01
C GLY A 221 -2.88 18.85 12.18
N GLN A 222 -2.78 20.08 12.70
CA GLN A 222 -3.80 20.62 13.62
C GLN A 222 -5.09 20.94 12.83
N TRP A 223 -4.94 21.59 11.68
CA TRP A 223 -6.02 21.86 10.73
C TRP A 223 -6.77 20.56 10.33
N ASN A 224 -6.04 19.49 10.01
CA ASN A 224 -6.64 18.18 9.73
C ASN A 224 -7.52 17.65 10.89
N TYR A 225 -7.10 17.80 12.15
CA TYR A 225 -7.85 17.30 13.31
C TYR A 225 -9.17 18.05 13.52
N GLU A 226 -9.17 19.37 13.35
CA GLU A 226 -10.34 20.23 13.51
C GLU A 226 -11.37 19.99 12.40
N VAL A 227 -10.90 19.85 11.16
CA VAL A 227 -11.73 19.53 9.98
C VAL A 227 -12.48 18.20 10.19
N TYR A 228 -11.78 17.09 10.46
CA TYR A 228 -12.41 15.77 10.65
C TYR A 228 -13.37 15.72 11.83
N ARG A 229 -13.13 16.49 12.90
CA ARG A 229 -14.01 16.55 14.08
C ARG A 229 -15.37 17.17 13.77
N SER A 230 -15.46 18.06 12.79
CA SER A 230 -16.70 18.76 12.43
C SER A 230 -17.70 17.92 11.61
N TRP A 231 -17.25 16.82 10.99
CA TRP A 231 -17.97 16.17 9.89
C TRP A 231 -18.95 15.05 10.27
N TRP A 232 -18.92 14.51 11.49
CA TRP A 232 -19.66 13.28 11.84
C TRP A 232 -20.92 13.45 12.70
N VAL A 233 -21.10 14.59 13.38
CA VAL A 233 -22.23 14.79 14.32
C VAL A 233 -23.61 14.78 13.64
N PRO A 234 -23.85 15.47 12.50
CA PRO A 234 -25.19 15.53 11.88
C PRO A 234 -25.61 14.25 11.13
N VAL A 235 -24.69 13.29 10.95
CA VAL A 235 -24.87 12.15 10.02
C VAL A 235 -25.95 11.17 10.50
N PHE A 236 -26.08 10.98 11.82
CA PHE A 236 -26.92 9.92 12.39
C PHE A 236 -28.43 10.07 12.14
N GLN A 237 -28.91 11.25 11.75
CA GLN A 237 -30.34 11.51 11.56
C GLN A 237 -30.84 11.32 10.11
N LYS A 238 -29.96 11.39 9.10
CA LYS A 238 -30.36 11.16 7.69
C LYS A 238 -30.60 9.70 7.34
N ALA A 239 -29.98 8.77 8.07
CA ALA A 239 -30.20 7.32 7.91
C ALA A 239 -31.67 6.88 8.08
N ARG A 240 -32.54 7.72 8.67
CA ARG A 240 -33.97 7.39 8.82
C ARG A 240 -34.81 7.62 7.55
N ALA A 241 -34.28 8.31 6.53
CA ALA A 241 -34.94 8.47 5.22
C ALA A 241 -34.53 7.39 4.20
N GLU A 242 -33.53 6.56 4.54
CA GLU A 242 -33.11 5.36 3.80
C GLU A 242 -34.24 4.30 3.74
N VAL A 243 -35.17 4.36 4.71
CA VAL A 243 -36.35 3.51 4.88
C VAL A 243 -37.35 3.64 3.73
N ASP A 244 -37.70 4.88 3.34
CA ASP A 244 -38.89 5.14 2.52
C ASP A 244 -38.67 4.89 1.02
N ARG A 245 -37.45 4.54 0.62
CA ARG A 245 -37.00 4.52 -0.78
C ARG A 245 -36.24 3.25 -1.18
N ILE A 246 -36.87 2.10 -0.89
CA ILE A 246 -36.63 0.81 -1.57
C ILE A 246 -37.16 0.87 -3.03
N CYS A 247 -36.83 1.96 -3.72
CA CYS A 247 -37.27 2.35 -5.06
C CYS A 247 -37.01 1.27 -6.12
N GLY A 248 -37.94 0.99 -7.03
CA GLY A 248 -39.24 1.65 -7.24
C GLY A 248 -40.09 0.82 -8.19
N THR A 249 -41.40 1.10 -8.24
CA THR A 249 -42.34 0.05 -8.63
C THR A 249 -42.83 0.02 -10.06
N ASP A 250 -42.99 1.10 -10.84
CA ASP A 250 -43.30 0.93 -12.28
C ASP A 250 -42.88 2.11 -13.18
N LYS A 251 -41.86 1.83 -13.98
CA LYS A 251 -41.40 2.64 -15.11
C LYS A 251 -40.88 4.08 -14.84
N GLU A 252 -40.37 4.56 -13.70
CA GLU A 252 -40.19 4.16 -12.28
C GLU A 252 -39.74 2.73 -11.91
N LYS A 253 -39.20 1.99 -12.88
CA LYS A 253 -38.41 0.74 -12.70
C LYS A 253 -37.10 0.78 -13.51
N LEU A 254 -36.98 1.72 -14.45
CA LEU A 254 -35.76 1.94 -15.20
C LEU A 254 -34.79 2.70 -14.29
N ARG A 255 -33.72 2.02 -13.84
CA ARG A 255 -32.58 2.62 -13.15
C ARG A 255 -31.28 2.08 -13.76
N LEU A 256 -30.18 2.77 -13.49
CA LEU A 256 -28.84 2.29 -13.86
C LEU A 256 -28.52 0.96 -13.16
N PRO A 257 -27.54 0.18 -13.65
CA PRO A 257 -27.02 -1.00 -12.95
C PRO A 257 -26.72 -0.70 -11.48
N VAL A 258 -26.88 -1.68 -10.60
CA VAL A 258 -26.64 -1.53 -9.17
C VAL A 258 -25.77 -2.64 -8.60
N LEU A 259 -25.36 -2.42 -7.36
CA LEU A 259 -24.43 -3.24 -6.60
C LEU A 259 -24.96 -4.65 -6.27
N ASP A 260 -26.28 -4.84 -6.42
CA ASP A 260 -27.00 -6.10 -6.18
C ASP A 260 -27.05 -6.97 -7.45
N ASP A 261 -26.78 -6.39 -8.62
CA ASP A 261 -26.68 -7.11 -9.90
C ASP A 261 -25.35 -7.88 -10.03
N MET A 262 -24.39 -7.63 -9.13
CA MET A 262 -23.01 -8.13 -9.21
C MET A 262 -22.94 -9.66 -9.29
N ASP A 263 -23.69 -10.35 -8.44
CA ASP A 263 -23.70 -11.82 -8.38
C ASP A 263 -24.41 -12.45 -9.60
N GLN A 264 -25.12 -11.63 -10.41
CA GLN A 264 -25.74 -12.00 -11.68
C GLN A 264 -24.89 -11.60 -12.91
N MET A 265 -23.74 -10.94 -12.69
CA MET A 265 -22.84 -10.48 -13.76
C MET A 265 -21.41 -11.08 -13.64
N PRO A 266 -21.27 -12.43 -13.60
CA PRO A 266 -19.97 -13.09 -13.38
C PRO A 266 -18.91 -12.70 -14.41
N TYR A 267 -19.27 -12.49 -15.68
CA TYR A 267 -18.33 -12.07 -16.72
C TYR A 267 -17.78 -10.65 -16.49
N THR A 268 -18.59 -9.72 -15.98
CA THR A 268 -18.13 -8.37 -15.59
C THR A 268 -17.13 -8.44 -14.43
N CYS A 269 -17.39 -9.31 -13.45
CA CYS A 269 -16.46 -9.58 -12.35
C CYS A 269 -15.18 -10.29 -12.81
N ALA A 270 -15.27 -11.21 -13.78
CA ALA A 270 -14.12 -11.85 -14.42
C ALA A 270 -13.25 -10.87 -15.22
N ILE A 271 -13.86 -9.88 -15.90
CA ILE A 271 -13.13 -8.76 -16.53
C ILE A 271 -12.36 -7.96 -15.47
N ILE A 272 -12.94 -7.71 -14.30
CA ILE A 272 -12.26 -7.00 -13.20
C ILE A 272 -11.09 -7.83 -12.64
N LYS A 273 -11.29 -9.10 -12.31
CA LYS A 273 -10.21 -10.01 -11.87
C LYS A 273 -9.08 -10.06 -12.92
N LYS A 274 -9.41 -10.11 -14.22
CA LYS A 274 -8.42 -10.10 -15.31
C LYS A 274 -7.72 -8.76 -15.51
N LEU A 275 -8.43 -7.63 -15.39
CA LEU A 275 -7.86 -6.29 -15.49
C LEU A 275 -6.83 -6.06 -14.39
N LEU A 276 -7.21 -6.30 -13.13
CA LEU A 276 -6.32 -6.15 -11.97
C LEU A 276 -5.09 -7.07 -12.06
N ARG A 277 -5.25 -8.29 -12.62
CA ARG A 277 -4.13 -9.20 -12.87
C ARG A 277 -3.28 -8.81 -14.10
N TRP A 278 -3.81 -8.06 -15.06
CA TRP A 278 -3.05 -7.64 -16.26
C TRP A 278 -2.33 -6.32 -16.06
N ARG A 279 -2.91 -5.43 -15.26
CA ARG A 279 -2.38 -4.11 -14.90
C ARG A 279 -2.50 -3.98 -13.39
N PRO A 280 -1.50 -4.46 -12.63
CA PRO A 280 -1.55 -4.48 -11.18
C PRO A 280 -1.56 -3.06 -10.60
N ILE A 281 -2.40 -2.84 -9.59
CA ILE A 281 -2.59 -1.54 -8.90
C ILE A 281 -1.27 -1.07 -8.27
N PHE A 282 -0.48 -2.02 -7.77
CA PHE A 282 0.85 -1.79 -7.24
C PHE A 282 1.79 -2.90 -7.74
N PRO A 283 3.02 -2.60 -8.19
CA PRO A 283 3.97 -3.61 -8.63
C PRO A 283 4.58 -4.42 -7.47
N LEU A 284 4.48 -3.90 -6.23
CA LEU A 284 4.93 -4.56 -5.01
C LEU A 284 4.12 -4.08 -3.79
N THR A 285 3.89 -4.97 -2.82
CA THR A 285 3.16 -4.66 -1.59
C THR A 285 4.03 -4.01 -0.50
N PRO A 286 3.47 -3.19 0.40
CA PRO A 286 4.15 -2.79 1.65
C PRO A 286 4.58 -4.01 2.46
N ASP A 287 5.81 -3.99 2.99
CA ASP A 287 6.47 -5.19 3.51
C ASP A 287 5.76 -5.83 4.71
N HIS A 288 5.70 -7.15 4.71
CA HIS A 288 5.16 -8.00 5.77
C HIS A 288 6.29 -8.36 6.73
N GLY A 289 6.58 -7.45 7.66
CA GLY A 289 7.61 -7.61 8.66
C GLY A 289 7.38 -8.86 9.52
N LEU A 290 8.40 -9.71 9.62
CA LEU A 290 8.38 -10.93 10.40
C LEU A 290 8.55 -10.61 11.90
N THR A 291 7.62 -11.05 12.76
CA THR A 291 7.60 -10.71 14.19
C THR A 291 8.42 -11.64 15.08
N SER A 292 8.82 -12.81 14.57
CA SER A 292 9.56 -13.87 15.27
C SER A 292 10.30 -14.71 14.24
N ASP A 293 11.48 -15.24 14.56
CA ASP A 293 12.29 -16.04 13.63
C ASP A 293 11.48 -17.15 12.96
N LEU A 294 11.73 -17.40 11.67
CA LEU A 294 10.99 -18.33 10.83
C LEU A 294 11.92 -19.36 10.19
N GLU A 295 11.53 -20.62 10.30
CA GLU A 295 12.14 -21.73 9.55
C GLU A 295 11.15 -22.21 8.47
N ILE A 296 11.62 -22.28 7.23
CA ILE A 296 10.81 -22.67 6.06
C ILE A 296 11.73 -23.17 4.93
N GLU A 297 11.40 -24.31 4.32
CA GLU A 297 12.11 -24.86 3.14
C GLU A 297 13.65 -24.94 3.30
N GLY A 298 14.11 -25.18 4.52
CA GLY A 298 15.54 -25.23 4.87
C GLY A 298 16.23 -23.87 4.98
N TYR A 299 15.48 -22.77 5.02
CA TYR A 299 15.93 -21.42 5.34
C TYR A 299 15.64 -21.10 6.82
N HIS A 300 16.51 -20.29 7.44
CA HIS A 300 16.38 -19.79 8.81
C HIS A 300 16.44 -18.25 8.75
N ILE A 301 15.30 -17.60 8.93
CA ILE A 301 15.06 -16.19 8.63
C ILE A 301 14.82 -15.40 9.94
N PRO A 302 15.63 -14.38 10.26
CA PRO A 302 15.48 -13.61 11.50
C PRO A 302 14.24 -12.70 11.51
N ALA A 303 13.68 -12.49 12.70
CA ALA A 303 12.69 -11.46 12.94
C ALA A 303 13.17 -10.06 12.46
N GLY A 304 12.24 -9.26 11.94
CA GLY A 304 12.52 -7.96 11.32
C GLY A 304 12.86 -8.01 9.82
N VAL A 305 13.01 -9.19 9.21
CA VAL A 305 12.98 -9.35 7.75
C VAL A 305 11.55 -9.09 7.24
N GLY A 306 11.41 -8.34 6.14
CA GLY A 306 10.12 -8.05 5.53
C GLY A 306 9.83 -8.93 4.31
N PHE A 307 8.66 -9.55 4.23
CA PHE A 307 8.23 -10.24 3.01
C PHE A 307 7.45 -9.30 2.08
N VAL A 308 7.74 -9.31 0.78
CA VAL A 308 7.10 -8.43 -0.20
C VAL A 308 6.52 -9.29 -1.31
N ILE A 309 5.23 -9.15 -1.61
CA ILE A 309 4.66 -9.79 -2.80
C ILE A 309 5.18 -9.02 -4.01
N ASN A 310 5.83 -9.74 -4.93
CA ASN A 310 6.30 -9.21 -6.20
C ASN A 310 5.17 -9.41 -7.23
N GLU A 311 4.26 -8.43 -7.33
CA GLU A 311 3.01 -8.60 -8.07
C GLU A 311 3.22 -8.82 -9.56
N ILE A 312 4.33 -8.32 -10.14
CA ILE A 312 4.67 -8.45 -11.56
C ILE A 312 4.79 -9.93 -12.00
N PRO A 313 5.68 -10.78 -11.42
CA PRO A 313 5.71 -12.20 -11.73
C PRO A 313 4.50 -12.96 -11.16
N VAL A 314 4.00 -12.63 -9.97
CA VAL A 314 2.87 -13.34 -9.34
C VAL A 314 1.58 -13.22 -10.17
N CYS A 315 1.32 -12.06 -10.76
CA CYS A 315 0.21 -11.87 -11.71
C CYS A 315 0.48 -12.48 -13.09
N SER A 316 1.74 -12.72 -13.44
CA SER A 316 2.16 -13.34 -14.71
C SER A 316 2.27 -14.88 -14.63
N GLU A 317 2.14 -15.45 -13.43
CA GLU A 317 2.08 -16.90 -13.18
C GLU A 317 0.72 -17.49 -13.62
N CYS A 318 0.43 -17.40 -14.92
CA CYS A 318 -0.70 -18.04 -15.57
C CYS A 318 -0.40 -18.31 -17.04
N GLU A 319 -1.08 -19.31 -17.61
CA GLU A 319 -0.96 -19.66 -19.04
C GLU A 319 -1.33 -18.47 -19.94
N ASN A 320 -0.49 -18.16 -20.93
CA ASN A 320 -0.64 -17.02 -21.86
C ASN A 320 -0.98 -15.69 -21.14
N PRO A 321 -0.03 -15.13 -20.36
CA PRO A 321 -0.30 -14.04 -19.41
C PRO A 321 -0.61 -12.69 -20.08
N ASP A 322 -0.03 -12.41 -21.25
CA ASP A 322 -0.30 -11.19 -22.02
C ASP A 322 -1.70 -11.15 -22.65
N VAL A 323 -2.31 -12.32 -22.89
CA VAL A 323 -3.63 -12.41 -23.55
C VAL A 323 -4.73 -11.99 -22.59
N PHE A 324 -5.52 -10.98 -22.96
CA PHE A 324 -6.70 -10.54 -22.22
C PHE A 324 -7.89 -11.51 -22.39
N LYS A 325 -7.80 -12.66 -21.71
CA LYS A 325 -8.83 -13.69 -21.60
C LYS A 325 -9.49 -13.64 -20.19
N PRO A 326 -10.66 -13.00 -20.01
CA PRO A 326 -11.39 -12.97 -18.72
C PRO A 326 -11.89 -14.35 -18.25
N GLU A 327 -12.18 -15.24 -19.19
CA GLU A 327 -12.82 -16.55 -18.98
C GLU A 327 -12.03 -17.48 -18.05
N ARG A 328 -10.74 -17.19 -17.81
CA ARG A 328 -9.90 -17.89 -16.82
C ARG A 328 -10.40 -17.74 -15.38
N TRP A 329 -11.25 -16.75 -15.12
CA TRP A 329 -11.80 -16.44 -13.80
C TRP A 329 -13.27 -16.86 -13.64
N LEU A 330 -13.84 -17.59 -14.61
CA LEU A 330 -15.17 -18.18 -14.48
C LEU A 330 -15.06 -19.46 -13.64
N ASP A 331 -14.71 -19.26 -12.37
CA ASP A 331 -14.29 -20.25 -11.38
C ASP A 331 -15.34 -20.49 -10.29
N GLY A 332 -16.51 -19.83 -10.35
CA GLY A 332 -17.50 -19.81 -9.27
C GLY A 332 -17.13 -18.88 -8.11
N HIS A 333 -16.04 -18.12 -8.25
CA HIS A 333 -15.53 -17.14 -7.31
C HIS A 333 -15.26 -15.79 -8.00
N GLU A 334 -16.03 -15.47 -9.04
CA GLU A 334 -16.00 -14.19 -9.76
C GLU A 334 -16.31 -13.03 -8.79
N ALA A 335 -17.31 -13.24 -7.94
CA ALA A 335 -17.78 -12.32 -6.92
C ALA A 335 -16.91 -12.25 -5.65
N ASP A 336 -15.72 -12.86 -5.64
CA ASP A 336 -14.66 -12.53 -4.67
C ASP A 336 -13.39 -12.07 -5.41
N VAL A 337 -13.15 -10.76 -5.41
CA VAL A 337 -12.00 -10.17 -6.10
C VAL A 337 -10.64 -10.56 -5.48
N ALA A 338 -10.63 -11.13 -4.26
CA ALA A 338 -9.43 -11.65 -3.62
C ALA A 338 -9.21 -13.15 -3.92
N HIS A 339 -10.17 -13.85 -4.53
CA HIS A 339 -10.00 -15.25 -4.89
C HIS A 339 -9.02 -15.39 -6.07
N GLY A 340 -7.93 -16.12 -5.85
CA GLY A 340 -6.87 -16.34 -6.86
C GLY A 340 -6.07 -15.09 -7.23
N LEU A 341 -6.21 -13.98 -6.50
CA LEU A 341 -5.61 -12.69 -6.86
C LEU A 341 -5.00 -11.95 -5.67
N TRP A 342 -3.68 -11.76 -5.70
CA TRP A 342 -2.92 -11.15 -4.60
C TRP A 342 -2.89 -9.62 -4.59
N GLN A 343 -3.54 -8.97 -5.57
CA GLN A 343 -3.59 -7.50 -5.74
C GLN A 343 -4.11 -6.70 -4.54
N PHE A 344 -4.81 -7.34 -3.61
CA PHE A 344 -5.24 -6.72 -2.35
C PHE A 344 -4.34 -7.12 -1.17
N GLY A 345 -3.17 -7.70 -1.40
CA GLY A 345 -2.36 -8.39 -0.40
C GLY A 345 -3.06 -9.65 0.13
N GLY A 346 -2.63 -10.16 1.30
CA GLY A 346 -3.17 -11.38 1.87
C GLY A 346 -3.10 -11.50 3.39
N GLY A 347 -3.68 -12.58 3.90
CA GLY A 347 -3.68 -12.93 5.32
C GLY A 347 -4.24 -11.82 6.21
N ARG A 348 -3.70 -11.67 7.42
CA ARG A 348 -4.14 -10.63 8.38
C ARG A 348 -3.97 -9.19 7.86
N ARG A 349 -3.15 -8.98 6.84
CA ARG A 349 -2.76 -7.65 6.31
C ARG A 349 -3.32 -7.32 4.93
N ILE A 350 -4.22 -8.15 4.38
CA ILE A 350 -5.04 -7.87 3.20
C ILE A 350 -5.65 -6.45 3.26
N CYS A 351 -5.90 -5.79 2.14
CA CYS A 351 -6.52 -4.48 2.07
C CYS A 351 -7.83 -4.45 2.87
N VAL A 352 -8.15 -3.36 3.56
CA VAL A 352 -9.51 -3.19 4.12
C VAL A 352 -10.53 -2.99 3.01
N GLY A 353 -10.15 -2.21 2.01
CA GLY A 353 -11.05 -1.69 1.00
C GLY A 353 -11.42 -2.69 -0.08
N TYR A 354 -10.93 -3.93 -0.09
CA TYR A 354 -11.15 -4.84 -1.23
C TYR A 354 -12.64 -5.05 -1.55
N ARG A 355 -13.52 -5.18 -0.53
CA ARG A 355 -14.98 -5.28 -0.72
C ARG A 355 -15.68 -3.98 -1.12
N LEU A 356 -15.03 -2.83 -0.90
CA LEU A 356 -15.48 -1.53 -1.41
C LEU A 356 -14.99 -1.34 -2.85
N ALA A 357 -13.71 -1.55 -3.10
CA ALA A 357 -13.03 -1.46 -4.38
C ALA A 357 -13.62 -2.42 -5.42
N GLN A 358 -13.83 -3.70 -5.10
CA GLN A 358 -14.50 -4.67 -5.97
C GLN A 358 -15.82 -4.13 -6.51
N ARG A 359 -16.70 -3.71 -5.59
CA ARG A 359 -18.06 -3.31 -5.95
C ARG A 359 -18.11 -1.90 -6.55
N GLY A 360 -17.11 -1.06 -6.28
CA GLY A 360 -16.85 0.23 -6.95
C GLY A 360 -16.32 0.07 -8.37
N LEU A 361 -15.41 -0.89 -8.61
CA LEU A 361 -14.96 -1.29 -9.95
C LEU A 361 -16.12 -1.91 -10.74
N PHE A 362 -16.94 -2.74 -10.09
CA PHE A 362 -18.13 -3.32 -10.69
C PHE A 362 -19.13 -2.26 -11.16
N ILE A 363 -19.59 -1.37 -10.29
CA ILE A 363 -20.59 -0.34 -10.67
C ILE A 363 -20.07 0.57 -11.78
N ASN A 364 -18.80 1.01 -11.69
CA ASN A 364 -18.21 1.88 -12.69
C ASN A 364 -18.05 1.16 -14.04
N LEU A 365 -17.52 -0.08 -14.06
CA LEU A 365 -17.37 -0.85 -15.29
C LEU A 365 -18.73 -1.21 -15.92
N ALA A 366 -19.70 -1.64 -15.12
CA ALA A 366 -21.04 -1.97 -15.60
C ALA A 366 -21.73 -0.75 -16.22
N CYS A 367 -21.67 0.42 -15.57
CA CYS A 367 -22.21 1.66 -16.13
C CYS A 367 -21.46 2.12 -17.39
N LEU A 368 -20.13 2.01 -17.43
CA LEU A 368 -19.33 2.37 -18.61
C LEU A 368 -19.71 1.51 -19.83
N VAL A 369 -19.71 0.18 -19.67
CA VAL A 369 -20.11 -0.79 -20.71
C VAL A 369 -21.58 -0.66 -21.11
N PHE A 370 -22.46 -0.30 -20.18
CA PHE A 370 -23.89 -0.09 -20.47
C PHE A 370 -24.14 1.18 -21.27
N CYS A 371 -23.47 2.29 -20.94
CA CYS A 371 -23.77 3.63 -21.44
C CYS A 371 -23.10 4.01 -22.76
N TYR A 372 -21.91 3.50 -23.05
CA TYR A 372 -21.05 4.01 -24.13
C TYR A 372 -20.54 2.94 -25.10
N ASP A 373 -20.43 3.31 -26.37
CA ASP A 373 -19.60 2.62 -27.36
C ASP A 373 -18.21 3.28 -27.39
N TYR A 374 -17.19 2.47 -27.67
CA TYR A 374 -15.78 2.86 -27.65
C TYR A 374 -15.13 2.55 -29.01
N GLY A 375 -14.54 3.56 -29.65
CA GLY A 375 -13.72 3.38 -30.85
C GLY A 375 -12.32 3.96 -30.65
N ALA A 376 -11.32 3.46 -31.38
CA ALA A 376 -9.98 4.08 -31.35
C ALA A 376 -9.99 5.45 -32.05
N SER A 377 -9.27 6.43 -31.50
CA SER A 377 -8.93 7.71 -32.15
C SER A 377 -7.44 7.86 -32.42
N GLY A 378 -6.65 6.79 -32.27
CA GLY A 378 -5.20 6.78 -32.45
C GLY A 378 -4.56 5.47 -31.93
N PRO A 379 -3.22 5.37 -31.96
CA PRO A 379 -2.50 4.17 -31.52
C PRO A 379 -2.51 4.04 -29.98
N ILE A 380 -2.90 2.86 -29.48
CA ILE A 380 -3.01 2.58 -28.04
C ILE A 380 -1.78 1.79 -27.58
N ASP A 381 -0.92 2.40 -26.76
CA ASP A 381 0.06 1.66 -25.97
C ASP A 381 -0.64 1.03 -24.76
N SER A 382 -0.80 -0.30 -24.77
CA SER A 382 -1.44 -1.04 -23.68
C SER A 382 -0.58 -1.14 -22.41
N ARG A 383 0.72 -0.86 -22.46
CA ARG A 383 1.63 -0.86 -21.30
C ARG A 383 1.64 0.50 -20.61
N ARG A 384 1.77 1.59 -21.38
CA ARG A 384 1.87 2.96 -20.87
C ARG A 384 0.51 3.60 -20.61
N LEU A 385 -0.20 3.06 -19.61
CA LEU A 385 -1.43 3.66 -19.10
C LEU A 385 -1.10 4.90 -18.24
N ASN A 386 -1.53 6.10 -18.67
CA ASN A 386 -1.45 7.37 -17.91
C ASN A 386 -2.39 7.42 -16.68
N HIS A 387 -2.47 6.32 -15.92
CA HIS A 387 -3.43 6.06 -14.85
C HIS A 387 -3.28 6.93 -13.58
N HIS A 388 -2.32 7.85 -13.56
CA HIS A 388 -2.13 8.85 -12.52
C HIS A 388 -2.40 10.30 -12.98
N SER A 389 -2.65 10.54 -14.27
CA SER A 389 -2.95 11.88 -14.81
C SER A 389 -4.45 12.08 -15.04
N THR A 390 -4.90 13.32 -14.87
CA THR A 390 -6.23 13.80 -15.28
C THR A 390 -6.21 14.56 -16.61
N GLU A 391 -5.04 14.82 -17.19
CA GLU A 391 -4.90 15.36 -18.55
C GLU A 391 -5.28 14.30 -19.59
N GLU A 392 -6.06 14.68 -20.60
CA GLU A 392 -6.85 13.80 -21.49
C GLU A 392 -6.07 12.57 -22.01
N PRO A 393 -6.27 11.37 -21.40
CA PRO A 393 -5.47 10.20 -21.69
C PRO A 393 -6.26 9.12 -22.42
N PHE A 394 -5.55 8.34 -23.24
CA PHE A 394 -6.05 7.32 -24.18
C PHE A 394 -6.73 7.87 -25.43
N PRO A 395 -6.22 7.51 -26.64
CA PRO A 395 -6.86 7.86 -27.89
C PRO A 395 -8.06 6.92 -28.14
N VAL A 396 -9.12 7.14 -27.37
CA VAL A 396 -10.39 6.44 -27.44
C VAL A 396 -11.51 7.46 -27.61
N LYS A 397 -12.20 7.38 -28.75
CA LYS A 397 -13.45 8.09 -28.99
C LYS A 397 -14.58 7.39 -28.25
N VAL A 398 -15.14 8.06 -27.25
CA VAL A 398 -16.31 7.60 -26.48
C VAL A 398 -17.58 8.23 -27.07
N THR A 399 -18.62 7.42 -27.31
CA THR A 399 -19.93 7.91 -27.79
C THR A 399 -21.08 7.23 -27.05
N PRO A 400 -22.12 7.95 -26.59
CA PRO A 400 -23.31 7.30 -26.01
C PRO A 400 -24.00 6.39 -27.03
N ARG A 401 -24.35 5.17 -26.62
CA ARG A 401 -24.82 4.09 -27.52
C ARG A 401 -26.11 4.40 -28.24
N SER A 402 -26.96 5.24 -27.65
CA SER A 402 -28.14 5.79 -28.30
C SER A 402 -28.59 7.09 -27.64
N LYS A 403 -29.55 7.78 -28.25
CA LYS A 403 -30.19 8.97 -27.67
C LYS A 403 -30.85 8.68 -26.31
N GLN A 404 -31.42 7.48 -26.13
CA GLN A 404 -31.99 7.07 -24.84
C GLN A 404 -30.92 6.90 -23.74
N HIS A 405 -29.76 6.30 -24.07
CA HIS A 405 -28.65 6.20 -23.11
C HIS A 405 -28.11 7.60 -22.76
N ALA A 406 -27.89 8.46 -23.76
CA ALA A 406 -27.48 9.85 -23.54
C ALA A 406 -28.46 10.62 -22.65
N GLN A 407 -29.77 10.46 -22.88
CA GLN A 407 -30.81 11.10 -22.08
C GLN A 407 -30.81 10.58 -20.64
N LEU A 408 -30.76 9.25 -20.42
CA LEU A 408 -30.71 8.66 -19.08
C LEU A 408 -29.51 9.14 -18.26
N ILE A 409 -28.33 9.26 -18.87
CA ILE A 409 -27.11 9.78 -18.24
C ILE A 409 -27.30 11.25 -17.84
N ILE A 410 -27.89 12.08 -18.72
CA ILE A 410 -28.15 13.50 -18.45
C ILE A 410 -29.21 13.67 -17.35
N GLU A 411 -30.26 12.84 -17.35
CA GLU A 411 -31.32 12.85 -16.34
C GLU A 411 -30.75 12.53 -14.95
N GLU A 412 -30.01 11.43 -14.80
CA GLU A 412 -29.38 11.04 -13.51
C GLU A 412 -28.36 12.09 -13.02
N ALA A 413 -27.53 12.62 -13.93
CA ALA A 413 -26.59 13.69 -13.61
C ALA A 413 -27.29 15.00 -13.20
N SER A 414 -28.48 15.29 -13.77
CA SER A 414 -29.27 16.47 -13.41
C SER A 414 -29.98 16.33 -12.05
N ILE A 415 -30.40 15.11 -11.70
CA ILE A 415 -30.97 14.76 -10.39
C ILE A 415 -29.90 14.95 -9.31
N THR A 416 -28.70 14.39 -9.53
CA THR A 416 -27.55 14.48 -8.63
C THR A 416 -27.13 15.94 -8.33
N ARG A 417 -27.29 16.85 -9.30
CA ARG A 417 -26.93 18.28 -9.15
C ARG A 417 -27.96 19.17 -8.46
N ARG A 418 -29.22 18.75 -8.30
CA ARG A 418 -30.31 19.63 -7.85
C ARG A 418 -30.69 19.51 -6.37
N GLY A 419 -30.32 18.41 -5.70
CA GLY A 419 -30.76 18.13 -4.34
C GLY A 419 -32.28 17.94 -4.20
N PRO A 420 -32.80 17.85 -2.96
CA PRO A 420 -34.23 17.65 -2.72
C PRO A 420 -35.08 18.81 -3.25
N ARG A 421 -36.21 18.50 -3.92
CA ARG A 421 -37.11 19.49 -4.52
C ARG A 421 -37.66 20.44 -3.44
N GLY A 422 -37.29 21.72 -3.50
CA GLY A 422 -37.87 22.76 -2.63
C GLY A 422 -37.14 24.09 -2.67
N ILE A 423 -35.81 24.09 -2.66
CA ILE A 423 -35.03 25.32 -2.57
C ILE A 423 -34.66 25.83 -3.98
N LYS A 424 -35.34 26.89 -4.43
CA LYS A 424 -34.84 27.73 -5.52
C LYS A 424 -33.65 28.53 -5.01
N TYR A 425 -32.44 28.08 -5.29
CA TYR A 425 -31.28 28.98 -5.28
C TYR A 425 -31.46 29.99 -6.41
N ARG A 426 -31.89 31.21 -6.06
CA ARG A 426 -31.75 32.36 -6.95
C ARG A 426 -30.25 32.66 -7.02
N LEU A 427 -29.71 32.67 -8.23
CA LEU A 427 -28.39 33.23 -8.49
C LEU A 427 -28.55 34.75 -8.64
N GLU A 428 -27.88 35.48 -7.76
CA GLU A 428 -27.46 36.88 -7.89
C GLU A 428 -25.94 36.87 -7.63
#